data_AF-A0A1S1T9Q7-F1
#
_entry.id   AF-A0A1S1T9Q7-F1
#
_cell.length_a   1.000
_cell.length_b   1.000
_cell.length_c   1.000
_cell.angle_alpha   90.00
_cell.angle_beta   90.00
_cell.angle_gamma   90.00
#
_symmetry.space_group_name_H-M   'P 1'
#
loop_
_entity.id
_entity.type
_entity.pdbx_description
1 polymer ?
#
loop_
_entity_poly.entity_id
_entity_poly.type
_entity_poly.pdbx_seq_one_letter_code
_entity_poly.pdbx_strand_id
1 'polypeptide(L)'
;MLGWLAPVARAQDVIQEFNYEVQISAWETKSGEVVTSSAHKAALKAIATDFSSTATYAGINHDDASKVALAIKNAGDFSVKSQGVIAKWSTGEVRFAWNDSNQFATVASTLKPELISLQIERLPSITVVVDPVPPVDYLVEINGERVRTTDKGKYRVDVGDVVVRVTRASRQDCLWKGTLQAGAEQQVACKL
;
A
#
# COMPACT_ATOMS: atom_id res chain seq x y z
N MET A 1 19.06 50.72 -24.64
CA MET A 1 18.43 49.43 -24.97
C MET A 1 18.45 48.58 -23.72
N LEU A 2 17.27 48.20 -23.22
CA LEU A 2 17.11 47.33 -22.06
C LEU A 2 17.55 45.90 -22.41
N GLY A 3 18.35 45.30 -21.53
CA GLY A 3 18.54 43.85 -21.48
C GLY A 3 18.00 43.33 -20.15
N TRP A 4 16.67 43.19 -20.04
CA TRP A 4 16.05 42.43 -18.96
C TRP A 4 16.41 40.95 -19.17
N LEU A 5 17.26 40.40 -18.31
CA LEU A 5 17.36 38.95 -18.18
C LEU A 5 16.17 38.48 -17.35
N ALA A 6 15.19 37.87 -18.01
CA ALA A 6 14.13 37.15 -17.33
C ALA A 6 14.74 36.00 -16.51
N PRO A 7 14.26 35.74 -15.29
CA PRO A 7 14.72 34.61 -14.50
C PRO A 7 14.34 33.30 -15.20
N VAL A 8 15.33 32.42 -15.39
CA VAL A 8 15.09 31.05 -15.88
C VAL A 8 14.41 30.28 -14.75
N ALA A 9 13.08 30.25 -14.76
CA ALA A 9 12.33 29.30 -13.95
C ALA A 9 12.54 27.88 -14.52
N ARG A 10 13.53 27.13 -14.03
CA ARG A 10 13.54 25.66 -14.20
C ARG A 10 12.65 25.04 -13.14
N ALA A 11 11.35 25.18 -13.32
CA ALA A 11 10.35 24.42 -12.59
C ALA A 11 9.46 23.73 -13.63
N GLN A 12 9.88 22.56 -14.12
CA GLN A 12 9.05 21.59 -14.85
C GLN A 12 9.94 20.42 -15.29
N ASP A 13 9.86 19.30 -14.58
CA ASP A 13 10.09 17.94 -15.11
C ASP A 13 9.65 16.92 -14.04
N VAL A 14 8.63 17.25 -13.23
CA VAL A 14 7.99 16.28 -12.35
C VAL A 14 6.86 15.67 -13.16
N ILE A 15 6.97 14.39 -13.49
CA ILE A 15 5.92 13.64 -14.19
C ILE A 15 4.87 13.21 -13.17
N GLN A 16 5.31 12.79 -11.98
CA GLN A 16 4.41 12.31 -10.94
C GLN A 16 5.02 12.45 -9.55
N GLU A 17 4.22 12.89 -8.58
CA GLU A 17 4.54 12.86 -7.15
C GLU A 17 3.47 12.07 -6.40
N PHE A 18 3.89 11.16 -5.53
CA PHE A 18 2.96 10.33 -4.77
C PHE A 18 3.60 9.70 -3.53
N ASN A 19 2.74 9.22 -2.63
CA ASN A 19 3.07 8.41 -1.47
C ASN A 19 2.08 7.25 -1.40
N TYR A 20 2.57 6.01 -1.22
CA TYR A 20 1.70 4.84 -1.23
C TYR A 20 0.73 4.78 -0.03
N GLU A 21 1.10 5.23 1.17
CA GLU A 21 0.14 5.28 2.30
C GLU A 21 -1.04 6.22 2.02
N VAL A 22 -0.78 7.35 1.37
CA VAL A 22 -1.84 8.28 0.97
C VAL A 22 -2.80 7.59 -0.02
N GLN A 23 -2.26 6.78 -0.93
CA GLN A 23 -3.07 6.02 -1.88
C GLN A 23 -3.84 4.88 -1.21
N ILE A 24 -3.26 4.17 -0.23
CA ILE A 24 -3.96 3.15 0.57
C ILE A 24 -5.12 3.81 1.32
N SER A 25 -4.85 4.91 2.01
CA SER A 25 -5.88 5.66 2.78
C SER A 25 -7.01 6.17 1.88
N ALA A 26 -6.68 6.65 0.68
CA ALA A 26 -7.67 7.05 -0.31
C ALA A 26 -8.51 5.86 -0.80
N TRP A 27 -7.87 4.69 -1.00
CA TRP A 27 -8.56 3.46 -1.36
C TRP A 27 -9.52 3.00 -0.24
N GLU A 28 -9.08 2.96 1.02
CA GLU A 28 -9.92 2.61 2.19
C GLU A 28 -11.12 3.54 2.31
N THR A 29 -10.91 4.84 2.11
CA THR A 29 -11.99 5.84 2.15
C THR A 29 -13.00 5.59 1.04
N LYS A 30 -12.54 5.28 -0.18
CA LYS A 30 -13.40 5.03 -1.34
C LYS A 30 -14.14 3.69 -1.24
N SER A 31 -13.47 2.63 -0.81
CA SER A 31 -14.03 1.28 -0.71
C SER A 31 -14.88 1.09 0.54
N GLY A 32 -14.59 1.83 1.62
CA GLY A 32 -15.15 1.62 2.95
C GLY A 32 -14.64 0.34 3.63
N GLU A 33 -13.60 -0.29 3.08
CA GLU A 33 -12.90 -1.43 3.65
C GLU A 33 -11.66 -0.94 4.42
N VAL A 34 -11.22 -1.73 5.40
CA VAL A 34 -9.99 -1.45 6.17
C VAL A 34 -8.90 -2.39 5.71
N VAL A 35 -7.70 -1.89 5.43
CA VAL A 35 -6.52 -2.70 5.14
C VAL A 35 -5.70 -2.83 6.42
N THR A 36 -5.41 -4.05 6.87
CA THR A 36 -4.63 -4.24 8.11
C THR A 36 -3.18 -3.78 7.93
N SER A 37 -2.47 -3.46 9.01
CA SER A 37 -1.05 -3.06 8.92
C SER A 37 -0.19 -4.14 8.26
N SER A 38 -0.49 -5.43 8.51
CA SER A 38 0.16 -6.54 7.82
C SER A 38 -0.11 -6.52 6.31
N ALA A 39 -1.35 -6.29 5.90
CA ALA A 39 -1.76 -6.18 4.51
C ALA A 39 -1.12 -4.96 3.80
N HIS A 40 -0.98 -3.81 4.47
CA HIS A 40 -0.22 -2.66 3.95
C HIS A 40 1.21 -3.09 3.59
N LYS A 41 1.90 -3.74 4.54
CA LYS A 41 3.28 -4.20 4.35
C LYS A 41 3.39 -5.23 3.23
N ALA A 42 2.44 -6.16 3.14
CA ALA A 42 2.41 -7.17 2.08
C ALA A 42 2.25 -6.54 0.69
N ALA A 43 1.32 -5.59 0.54
CA ALA A 43 1.08 -4.89 -0.72
C ALA A 43 2.31 -4.07 -1.15
N LEU A 44 2.90 -3.29 -0.24
CA LEU A 44 4.13 -2.53 -0.50
C LEU A 44 5.31 -3.44 -0.86
N LYS A 45 5.45 -4.59 -0.18
CA LYS A 45 6.49 -5.58 -0.48
C LYS A 45 6.32 -6.17 -1.88
N ALA A 46 5.09 -6.43 -2.33
CA ALA A 46 4.83 -6.91 -3.68
C ALA A 46 5.28 -5.89 -4.73
N ILE A 47 4.87 -4.62 -4.60
CA ILE A 47 5.31 -3.54 -5.50
C ILE A 47 6.83 -3.40 -5.50
N ALA A 48 7.46 -3.41 -4.32
CA ALA A 48 8.92 -3.32 -4.21
C ALA A 48 9.63 -4.48 -4.92
N THR A 49 9.05 -5.69 -4.89
CA THR A 49 9.61 -6.87 -5.56
C THR A 49 9.47 -6.77 -7.08
N ASP A 50 8.30 -6.34 -7.56
CA ASP A 50 8.04 -6.09 -8.99
C ASP A 50 8.97 -5.00 -9.53
N PHE A 51 9.14 -3.91 -8.78
CA PHE A 51 10.07 -2.83 -9.08
C PHE A 51 11.51 -3.36 -9.16
N SER A 52 12.02 -4.03 -8.12
CA SER A 52 13.40 -4.54 -8.09
C SER A 52 13.69 -5.47 -9.27
N SER A 53 12.76 -6.36 -9.58
CA SER A 53 12.90 -7.32 -10.69
C SER A 53 12.95 -6.60 -12.03
N THR A 54 12.05 -5.65 -12.25
CA THR A 54 11.95 -4.87 -13.50
C THR A 54 13.13 -3.92 -13.67
N ALA A 55 13.56 -3.25 -12.60
CA ALA A 55 14.72 -2.37 -12.58
C ALA A 55 16.00 -3.14 -12.94
N THR A 56 16.21 -4.30 -12.32
CA THR A 56 17.37 -5.16 -12.61
C THR A 56 17.35 -5.63 -14.06
N TYR A 57 16.19 -6.05 -14.57
CA TYR A 57 16.03 -6.43 -15.98
C TYR A 57 16.33 -5.28 -16.95
N ALA A 58 15.97 -4.04 -16.59
CA ALA A 58 16.28 -2.84 -17.35
C ALA A 58 17.76 -2.38 -17.24
N GLY A 59 18.62 -3.16 -16.57
CA GLY A 59 20.04 -2.85 -16.40
C GLY A 59 20.34 -1.79 -15.35
N ILE A 60 19.40 -1.53 -14.43
CA ILE A 60 19.66 -0.69 -13.26
C ILE A 60 20.57 -1.44 -12.29
N ASN A 61 21.54 -0.75 -11.71
CA ASN A 61 22.41 -1.30 -10.68
C ASN A 61 21.58 -1.81 -9.48
N HIS A 62 21.90 -3.01 -9.01
CA HIS A 62 21.18 -3.68 -7.93
C HIS A 62 21.11 -2.86 -6.64
N ASP A 63 22.15 -2.12 -6.27
CA ASP A 63 22.19 -1.32 -5.04
C ASP A 63 21.21 -0.15 -5.11
N ASP A 64 21.12 0.51 -6.26
CA ASP A 64 20.18 1.61 -6.45
C ASP A 64 18.74 1.11 -6.52
N ALA A 65 18.50 0.01 -7.25
CA ALA A 65 17.20 -0.66 -7.26
C ALA A 65 16.76 -1.09 -5.84
N SER A 66 17.69 -1.60 -5.04
CA SER A 66 17.43 -2.01 -3.65
C SER A 66 17.06 -0.84 -2.75
N LYS A 67 17.70 0.32 -2.91
CA LYS A 67 17.37 1.53 -2.14
C LYS A 67 15.98 2.08 -2.49
N VAL A 68 15.62 2.10 -3.77
CA VAL A 68 14.27 2.52 -4.18
C VAL A 68 13.23 1.52 -3.69
N ALA A 69 13.49 0.21 -3.79
CA ALA A 69 12.61 -0.82 -3.24
C ALA A 69 12.45 -0.71 -1.71
N LEU A 70 13.51 -0.31 -0.99
CA LEU A 70 13.45 -0.01 0.44
C LEU A 70 12.57 1.22 0.72
N ALA A 71 12.65 2.26 -0.10
CA ALA A 71 11.74 3.40 0.00
C ALA A 71 10.27 2.98 -0.18
N ILE A 72 9.98 2.07 -1.13
CA ILE A 72 8.62 1.55 -1.35
C ILE A 72 8.13 0.81 -0.11
N LYS A 73 8.95 -0.10 0.44
CA LYS A 73 8.60 -0.88 1.64
C LYS A 73 8.35 -0.02 2.88
N ASN A 74 9.04 1.12 2.98
CA ASN A 74 8.86 2.08 4.08
C ASN A 74 7.82 3.16 3.75
N ALA A 75 7.06 2.97 2.67
CA ALA A 75 6.02 3.89 2.20
C ALA A 75 6.51 5.34 2.08
N GLY A 76 7.67 5.51 1.46
CA GLY A 76 8.27 6.80 1.19
C GLY A 76 7.49 7.66 0.20
N ASP A 77 7.95 8.91 0.08
CA ASP A 77 7.51 9.87 -0.91
C ASP A 77 8.33 9.73 -2.18
N PHE A 78 7.66 9.73 -3.33
CA PHE A 78 8.27 9.56 -4.65
C PHE A 78 8.02 10.80 -5.51
N SER A 79 9.06 11.23 -6.21
CA SER A 79 9.01 12.21 -7.30
C SER A 79 9.66 11.57 -8.52
N VAL A 80 8.82 11.16 -9.48
CA VAL A 80 9.23 10.50 -10.73
C VAL A 80 9.34 11.56 -11.82
N LYS A 81 10.49 11.56 -12.51
CA LYS A 81 10.88 12.54 -13.51
C LYS A 81 11.37 11.84 -14.78
N SER A 82 11.43 12.55 -15.89
CA SER A 82 11.94 12.00 -17.17
C SER A 82 13.42 11.61 -17.11
N GLN A 83 14.16 12.17 -16.16
CA GLN A 83 15.59 11.98 -15.90
C GLN A 83 15.91 11.09 -14.70
N GLY A 84 14.94 10.81 -13.83
CA GLY A 84 15.18 9.93 -12.69
C GLY A 84 14.01 9.77 -11.73
N VAL A 85 14.29 9.17 -10.57
CA VAL A 85 13.41 9.09 -9.41
C VAL A 85 14.11 9.69 -8.22
N ILE A 86 13.35 10.44 -7.43
CA ILE A 86 13.75 10.81 -6.07
C ILE A 86 12.77 10.09 -5.15
N ALA A 87 13.28 9.26 -4.26
CA ALA A 87 12.48 8.60 -3.23
C ALA A 87 13.03 8.96 -1.84
N LYS A 88 12.14 9.37 -0.94
CA LYS A 88 12.47 9.79 0.42
C LYS A 88 11.66 8.99 1.41
N TRP A 89 12.26 8.54 2.50
CA TRP A 89 11.56 7.84 3.57
C TRP A 89 12.18 8.21 4.92
N SER A 90 11.63 7.69 6.01
CA SER A 90 11.98 8.08 7.38
C SER A 90 13.48 7.98 7.73
N THR A 91 14.23 7.10 7.06
CA THR A 91 15.65 6.86 7.35
C THR A 91 16.59 7.21 6.19
N GLY A 92 16.10 7.79 5.09
CA GLY A 92 16.97 8.11 3.96
C GLY A 92 16.30 8.76 2.76
N GLU A 93 17.15 9.13 1.80
CA GLU A 93 16.78 9.62 0.48
C GLU A 93 17.64 8.88 -0.55
N VAL A 94 17.05 8.46 -1.66
CA VAL A 94 17.77 7.99 -2.84
C VAL A 94 17.39 8.83 -4.03
N ARG A 95 18.41 9.22 -4.79
CA ARG A 95 18.26 9.83 -6.11
C ARG A 95 18.79 8.85 -7.12
N PHE A 96 17.92 8.46 -8.01
CA PHE A 96 18.22 7.52 -9.07
C PHE A 96 18.07 8.25 -10.40
N ALA A 97 19.05 8.13 -11.29
CA ALA A 97 18.99 8.72 -12.63
C ALA A 97 18.83 7.61 -13.67
N TRP A 98 18.02 7.86 -14.70
CA TRP A 98 17.95 6.96 -15.85
C TRP A 98 19.18 7.16 -16.72
N ASN A 99 19.77 6.08 -17.22
CA ASN A 99 20.87 6.16 -18.18
C ASN A 99 20.36 6.38 -19.61
N ASP A 100 19.14 5.93 -19.91
CA ASP A 100 18.51 6.08 -21.22
C ASP A 100 16.96 6.10 -21.13
N SER A 101 16.31 6.40 -22.24
CA SER A 101 14.84 6.47 -22.34
C SER A 101 14.15 5.11 -22.19
N ASN A 102 14.83 4.00 -22.48
CA ASN A 102 14.27 2.65 -22.34
C ASN A 102 14.18 2.27 -20.86
N GLN A 103 15.16 2.65 -20.04
CA GLN A 103 15.10 2.48 -18.58
C GLN A 103 13.90 3.22 -18.00
N PHE A 104 13.70 4.48 -18.40
CA PHE A 104 12.53 5.25 -17.99
C PHE A 104 11.22 4.55 -18.40
N ALA A 105 11.06 4.21 -19.69
CA ALA A 105 9.84 3.58 -20.19
C ALA A 105 9.53 2.23 -19.50
N THR A 106 10.56 1.44 -19.21
CA THR A 106 10.42 0.13 -18.57
C THR A 106 10.06 0.27 -17.08
N VAL A 107 10.80 1.12 -16.36
CA VAL A 107 10.76 1.15 -14.89
C VAL A 107 9.69 2.09 -14.34
N ALA A 108 9.40 3.20 -15.02
CA ALA A 108 8.34 4.12 -14.60
C ALA A 108 6.96 3.45 -14.52
N SER A 109 6.73 2.41 -15.33
CA SER A 109 5.51 1.60 -15.27
C SER A 109 5.28 0.89 -13.93
N THR A 110 6.36 0.59 -13.20
CA THR A 110 6.36 -0.08 -11.89
C THR A 110 6.33 0.88 -10.70
N LEU A 111 6.40 2.20 -10.96
CA LEU A 111 6.33 3.27 -9.96
C LEU A 111 5.06 4.09 -10.10
N LYS A 112 3.96 3.43 -10.45
CA LYS A 112 2.65 4.06 -10.56
C LYS A 112 1.90 3.97 -9.22
N PRO A 113 1.26 5.05 -8.75
CA PRO A 113 0.47 5.02 -7.53
C PRO A 113 -0.70 4.03 -7.62
N GLU A 114 -1.28 3.84 -8.81
CA GLU A 114 -2.44 2.97 -9.03
C GLU A 114 -2.14 1.48 -8.77
N LEU A 115 -0.86 1.09 -8.79
CA LEU A 115 -0.46 -0.30 -8.53
C LEU A 115 -0.85 -0.76 -7.13
N ILE A 116 -0.90 0.14 -6.15
CA ILE A 116 -1.25 -0.24 -4.78
C ILE A 116 -2.69 -0.74 -4.68
N SER A 117 -3.62 -0.09 -5.38
CA SER A 117 -5.02 -0.52 -5.43
C SER A 117 -5.12 -1.93 -6.01
N LEU A 118 -4.38 -2.22 -7.08
CA LEU A 118 -4.34 -3.56 -7.70
C LEU A 118 -3.77 -4.62 -6.75
N GLN A 119 -2.76 -4.27 -5.95
CA GLN A 119 -2.19 -5.21 -4.98
C GLN A 119 -3.15 -5.43 -3.81
N ILE A 120 -3.80 -4.38 -3.28
CA ILE A 120 -4.81 -4.50 -2.22
C ILE A 120 -5.98 -5.38 -2.67
N GLU A 121 -6.48 -5.20 -3.89
CA GLU A 121 -7.62 -5.95 -4.42
C GLU A 121 -7.35 -7.46 -4.53
N ARG A 122 -6.08 -7.85 -4.70
CA ARG A 122 -5.63 -9.25 -4.72
C ARG A 122 -5.49 -9.86 -3.33
N LEU A 123 -5.48 -9.06 -2.27
CA LEU A 123 -5.42 -9.56 -0.90
C LEU A 123 -6.75 -10.21 -0.51
N PRO A 124 -6.71 -11.27 0.32
CA PRO A 124 -7.93 -11.85 0.87
C PRO A 124 -8.75 -10.82 1.65
N SER A 125 -10.05 -11.04 1.69
CA SER A 125 -10.99 -10.20 2.42
C SER A 125 -11.73 -10.98 3.50
N ILE A 126 -11.98 -10.32 4.62
CA ILE A 126 -12.80 -10.80 5.72
C ILE A 126 -13.98 -9.85 5.91
N THR A 127 -15.19 -10.38 5.95
CA THR A 127 -16.40 -9.66 6.32
C THR A 127 -16.88 -10.15 7.67
N VAL A 128 -16.81 -9.31 8.71
CA VAL A 128 -17.34 -9.58 10.04
C VAL A 128 -18.80 -9.15 10.08
N VAL A 129 -19.69 -10.08 10.42
CA VAL A 129 -21.13 -9.84 10.56
C VAL A 129 -21.54 -10.17 12.00
N VAL A 130 -22.06 -9.19 12.73
CA VAL A 130 -22.49 -9.34 14.13
C VAL A 130 -24.02 -9.32 14.23
N ASP A 131 -24.60 -10.29 14.94
CA ASP A 131 -26.04 -10.46 15.15
C ASP A 131 -26.41 -10.38 16.65
N PRO A 132 -27.43 -9.58 17.06
CA PRO A 132 -28.19 -8.61 16.26
C PRO A 132 -27.30 -7.48 15.79
N VAL A 133 -27.58 -6.88 14.62
CA VAL A 133 -26.81 -5.75 14.07
C VAL A 133 -26.73 -4.64 15.11
N PRO A 134 -25.61 -4.50 15.84
CA PRO A 134 -25.53 -3.59 16.96
C PRO A 134 -25.00 -2.25 16.48
N PRO A 135 -25.17 -1.17 17.25
CA PRO A 135 -24.24 -0.04 17.14
C PRO A 135 -22.80 -0.57 17.25
N VAL A 136 -21.83 0.13 16.65
CA VAL A 136 -20.42 -0.29 16.65
C VAL A 136 -19.79 -0.14 18.04
N ASP A 137 -20.23 -0.96 18.98
CA ASP A 137 -19.80 -1.04 20.39
C ASP A 137 -18.91 -2.27 20.65
N TYR A 138 -18.55 -3.00 19.59
CA TYR A 138 -17.66 -4.14 19.60
C TYR A 138 -16.29 -3.80 19.03
N LEU A 139 -15.29 -4.58 19.41
CA LEU A 139 -13.92 -4.48 18.92
C LEU A 139 -13.63 -5.64 17.99
N VAL A 140 -12.85 -5.38 16.95
CA VAL A 140 -12.33 -6.41 16.04
C VAL A 140 -10.82 -6.42 16.15
N GLU A 141 -10.26 -7.60 16.37
CA GLU A 141 -8.85 -7.89 16.31
C GLU A 141 -8.60 -8.91 15.20
N ILE A 142 -7.65 -8.64 14.32
CA ILE A 142 -7.23 -9.54 13.25
C ILE A 142 -5.74 -9.79 13.44
N ASN A 143 -5.34 -11.05 13.61
CA ASN A 143 -3.94 -11.45 13.88
C ASN A 143 -3.31 -10.72 15.08
N GLY A 144 -4.12 -10.40 16.09
CA GLY A 144 -3.69 -9.67 17.29
C GLY A 144 -3.59 -8.15 17.10
N GLU A 145 -3.86 -7.62 15.90
CA GLU A 145 -3.96 -6.20 15.63
C GLU A 145 -5.40 -5.73 15.83
N ARG A 146 -5.62 -4.74 16.70
CA ARG A 146 -6.92 -4.08 16.83
C ARG A 146 -7.16 -3.18 15.62
N VAL A 147 -8.17 -3.51 14.82
CA VAL A 147 -8.51 -2.79 13.60
C VAL A 147 -9.69 -1.86 13.84
N ARG A 148 -9.78 -0.79 13.06
CA ARG A 148 -10.94 0.11 13.09
C ARG A 148 -12.19 -0.65 12.65
N THR A 149 -13.26 -0.58 13.43
CA THR A 149 -14.56 -1.10 13.03
C THR A 149 -15.27 -0.12 12.09
N THR A 150 -15.92 -0.67 11.07
CA THR A 150 -16.69 0.08 10.07
C THR A 150 -18.07 -0.56 9.91
N ASP A 151 -19.04 0.21 9.43
CA ASP A 151 -20.40 -0.30 9.20
C ASP A 151 -20.44 -1.46 8.19
N LYS A 152 -19.45 -1.53 7.28
CA LYS A 152 -19.30 -2.63 6.33
C LYS A 152 -18.72 -3.89 6.96
N GLY A 153 -17.97 -3.76 8.06
CA GLY A 153 -17.25 -4.87 8.69
C GLY A 153 -16.26 -5.57 7.75
N LYS A 154 -15.74 -4.89 6.72
CA LYS A 154 -14.87 -5.48 5.69
C LYS A 154 -13.41 -5.11 5.89
N TYR A 155 -12.55 -6.12 5.81
CA TYR A 155 -11.12 -6.04 6.10
C TYR A 155 -10.30 -6.74 5.01
N ARG A 156 -9.24 -6.10 4.52
CA ARG A 156 -8.20 -6.73 3.70
C ARG A 156 -7.07 -7.20 4.60
N VAL A 157 -6.70 -8.46 4.46
CA VAL A 157 -5.72 -9.14 5.33
C VAL A 157 -4.60 -9.74 4.49
N ASP A 158 -3.46 -10.04 5.12
CA ASP A 158 -2.37 -10.74 4.44
C ASP A 158 -2.76 -12.20 4.12
N VAL A 159 -2.11 -12.78 3.12
CA VAL A 159 -2.27 -14.20 2.76
C VAL A 159 -1.67 -15.08 3.84
N GLY A 160 -2.32 -16.20 4.14
CA GLY A 160 -1.86 -17.18 5.11
C GLY A 160 -2.83 -17.34 6.28
N ASP A 161 -2.29 -17.67 7.44
CA ASP A 161 -3.10 -17.94 8.64
C ASP A 161 -3.67 -16.64 9.21
N VAL A 162 -4.98 -16.63 9.40
CA VAL A 162 -5.73 -15.50 9.93
C VAL A 162 -6.55 -15.91 11.14
N VAL A 163 -6.46 -15.11 12.19
CA VAL A 163 -7.24 -15.22 13.42
C VAL A 163 -8.06 -13.94 13.56
N VAL A 164 -9.37 -14.08 13.64
CA VAL A 164 -10.30 -12.97 13.90
C VAL A 164 -10.88 -13.16 15.30
N ARG A 165 -10.81 -12.12 16.12
CA ARG A 165 -11.46 -12.05 17.42
C ARG A 165 -12.38 -10.83 17.43
N VAL A 166 -13.65 -11.05 17.73
CA VAL A 166 -14.63 -9.98 17.92
C VAL A 166 -15.09 -10.01 19.37
N THR A 167 -14.95 -8.89 20.07
CA THR A 167 -15.26 -8.79 21.50
C THR A 167 -16.30 -7.70 21.75
N ARG A 168 -17.21 -7.95 22.69
CA ARG A 168 -18.24 -6.99 23.13
C ARG A 168 -18.41 -7.11 24.63
N ALA A 169 -18.60 -5.98 25.31
CA ALA A 169 -18.78 -5.97 26.76
C ALA A 169 -19.91 -6.92 27.18
N SER A 170 -19.65 -7.73 28.21
CA SER A 170 -20.62 -8.69 28.78
C SER A 170 -21.06 -9.82 27.84
N ARG A 171 -20.36 -10.05 26.72
CA ARG A 171 -20.60 -11.16 25.78
C ARG A 171 -19.35 -12.02 25.64
N GLN A 172 -19.54 -13.28 25.26
CA GLN A 172 -18.41 -14.18 24.97
C GLN A 172 -17.75 -13.78 23.65
N ASP A 173 -16.42 -13.78 23.61
CA ASP A 173 -15.65 -13.50 22.40
C ASP A 173 -16.04 -14.45 21.25
N CYS A 174 -16.23 -13.88 20.07
CA CYS A 174 -16.35 -14.61 18.83
C CYS A 174 -14.94 -14.80 18.24
N LEU A 175 -14.49 -16.05 18.11
CA LEU A 175 -13.18 -16.38 17.59
C LEU A 175 -13.32 -17.22 16.32
N TRP A 176 -12.67 -16.78 15.25
CA TRP A 176 -12.51 -17.53 14.02
C TRP A 176 -11.04 -17.68 13.66
N LYS A 177 -10.67 -18.81 13.07
CA LYS A 177 -9.32 -19.10 12.56
C LYS A 177 -9.42 -19.83 11.23
N GLY A 178 -8.55 -19.49 10.30
CA GLY A 178 -8.42 -20.20 9.03
C GLY A 178 -7.25 -19.69 8.20
N THR A 179 -6.93 -20.39 7.12
CA THR A 179 -5.89 -20.00 6.17
C THR A 179 -6.55 -19.42 4.93
N LEU A 180 -6.20 -18.20 4.54
CA LEU A 180 -6.75 -17.51 3.37
C LEU A 180 -5.70 -17.38 2.27
N GLN A 181 -6.10 -17.66 1.04
CA GLN A 181 -5.28 -17.48 -0.17
C GLN A 181 -5.54 -16.10 -0.79
N ALA A 182 -4.69 -15.68 -1.73
CA ALA A 182 -4.91 -14.46 -2.50
C ALA A 182 -6.31 -14.46 -3.15
N GLY A 183 -7.02 -13.34 -3.05
CA GLY A 183 -8.39 -13.16 -3.57
C GLY A 183 -9.48 -13.94 -2.84
N ALA A 184 -9.16 -14.69 -1.78
CA ALA A 184 -10.18 -15.41 -1.02
C ALA A 184 -11.10 -14.43 -0.27
N GLU A 185 -12.38 -14.74 -0.21
CA GLU A 185 -13.36 -14.01 0.59
C GLU A 185 -13.86 -14.90 1.72
N GLN A 186 -13.89 -14.37 2.94
CA GLN A 186 -14.37 -15.08 4.11
C GLN A 186 -15.38 -14.23 4.88
N GLN A 187 -16.50 -14.83 5.25
CA GLN A 187 -17.45 -14.23 6.16
C GLN A 187 -17.31 -14.83 7.56
N VAL A 188 -17.21 -13.99 8.59
CA VAL A 188 -17.16 -14.40 10.00
C VAL A 188 -18.44 -13.92 10.66
N ALA A 189 -19.35 -14.86 10.92
CA ALA A 189 -20.62 -14.58 11.59
C ALA A 189 -20.45 -14.72 13.11
N CYS A 190 -20.72 -13.64 13.84
CA CYS A 190 -20.57 -13.55 15.28
C CYS A 190 -21.93 -13.27 15.93
N LYS A 191 -22.23 -14.01 17.01
CA LYS A 191 -23.40 -13.74 17.86
C LYS A 191 -22.91 -13.14 19.17
N LEU A 192 -23.13 -11.84 19.33
CA LEU A 192 -22.64 -11.04 20.47
C LEU A 192 -23.78 -10.30 21.15
#